data_AF-A0A7X7RJW3-F1
#
_entry.id   AF-A0A7X7RJW3-F1
#
_cell.length_a   1.000
_cell.length_b   1.000
_cell.length_c   1.000
_cell.angle_alpha   90.00
_cell.angle_beta   90.00
_cell.angle_gamma   90.00
#
_symmetry.space_group_name_H-M   'P 1'
#
loop_
_entity.id
_entity.type
_entity.pdbx_description
1 polymer ?
#
loop_
_entity_poly.entity_id
_entity_poly.type
_entity_poly.pdbx_seq_one_letter_code
_entity_poly.pdbx_strand_id
1 'polypeptide(L)'
;SPDCLRDFRAVLQQQYGTLERLNSEWGTTFAAFADVQPVQLQELGDKARLGSFVDHKVFMNRIFAEKYLGNLRKYLKEAVPDSIIGLSGTVNPGYSFDWALVLRQLDYLAYYDGIQRKLVQDLGRPGLLAGQWFGGYVAPTHRSDGYINSFFWRDLLSGARLSPFYAPRAGITGELQLAPCLDEYQKLLAEARRGLARLVFNSQLRPRVAMLYSQTSFFVAAGTVGANEFQNSLSGWHALLGDLGLDYRFVYAPELPQQLSSEYQVLILPCALAMSEAELGAVEKFVQAGGTVLSDFDFGAYNEHGTLRESRKVPDIASITHQGQEFRSSDISAPLQRSQEIGSGRISRLNFLLGGYQQVVLGGTGGEVSSAVSGADQLCQAMREIVRTELSRAGVTPDRVITTADGKPVQAETCWREFAGNYLLGVWKTDRKVQTLDPANAIAATVTLPLAGHLYDVRAGRYLGQGDRMDVQIIPGGAGLYAVLAHPVESVQIEHAPAIARGETLSFKVAVQAGGAPGGHVFHCRLSGPERHYAVNLSAPAGQAEGALQLALNDAPGTWLLEV
;
A
#
# COMPACT_ATOMS: atom_id res chain seq x y z
N SER A 1 18.13 17.88 23.76
CA SER A 1 18.32 19.21 24.37
C SER A 1 17.65 19.24 25.74
N PRO A 2 17.96 20.22 26.61
CA PRO A 2 17.26 20.40 27.88
C PRO A 2 15.72 20.49 27.73
N ASP A 3 15.23 21.16 26.70
CA ASP A 3 13.79 21.26 26.41
C ASP A 3 13.15 19.92 26.10
N CYS A 4 13.75 19.11 25.20
CA CYS A 4 13.23 17.77 24.90
C CYS A 4 13.19 16.89 26.15
N LEU A 5 14.19 16.99 27.03
CA LEU A 5 14.27 16.19 28.23
C LEU A 5 13.21 16.59 29.27
N ARG A 6 12.95 17.90 29.42
CA ARG A 6 11.85 18.41 30.25
C ARG A 6 10.51 17.87 29.76
N ASP A 7 10.24 17.99 28.46
CA ASP A 7 8.98 17.56 27.88
C ASP A 7 8.81 16.03 27.94
N PHE A 8 9.90 15.27 27.74
CA PHE A 8 9.92 13.82 27.92
C PHE A 8 9.53 13.42 29.34
N ARG A 9 10.13 14.05 30.36
CA ARG A 9 9.81 13.79 31.77
C ARG A 9 8.37 14.13 32.11
N ALA A 10 7.83 15.20 31.55
CA ALA A 10 6.43 15.56 31.74
C ALA A 10 5.48 14.49 31.15
N VAL A 11 5.80 13.96 29.96
CA VAL A 11 5.05 12.86 29.34
C VAL A 11 5.12 11.61 30.21
N LEU A 12 6.30 11.24 30.72
CA LEU A 12 6.45 10.08 31.60
C LEU A 12 5.69 10.25 32.91
N GLN A 13 5.68 11.46 33.49
CA GLN A 13 4.90 11.73 34.69
C GLN A 13 3.40 11.56 34.44
N GLN A 14 2.90 11.99 33.28
CA GLN A 14 1.51 11.77 32.88
C GLN A 14 1.21 10.28 32.65
N GLN A 15 2.13 9.56 32.00
CA GLN A 15 1.98 8.15 31.63
C GLN A 15 1.98 7.22 32.85
N TYR A 16 2.94 7.39 33.75
CA TYR A 16 3.12 6.50 34.91
C TYR A 16 2.44 7.01 36.19
N GLY A 17 2.17 8.32 36.28
CA GLY A 17 1.60 8.98 37.47
C GLY A 17 2.58 9.12 38.64
N THR A 18 3.33 8.06 38.96
CA THR A 18 4.24 7.98 40.10
C THR A 18 5.63 7.47 39.68
N LEU A 19 6.68 7.91 40.35
CA LEU A 19 8.06 7.49 40.05
C LEU A 19 8.27 6.01 40.35
N GLU A 20 7.57 5.46 41.34
CA GLU A 20 7.63 4.05 41.72
C GLU A 20 7.16 3.14 40.58
N ARG A 21 6.08 3.53 39.89
CA ARG A 21 5.59 2.80 38.71
C ARG A 21 6.57 2.87 37.55
N LEU A 22 7.16 4.04 37.27
CA LEU A 22 8.19 4.18 36.25
C LEU A 22 9.42 3.32 36.57
N ASN A 23 9.92 3.42 37.80
CA ASN A 23 11.06 2.65 38.27
C ASN A 23 10.79 1.14 38.17
N SER A 24 9.60 0.70 38.55
CA SER A 24 9.15 -0.69 38.41
C SER A 24 9.13 -1.14 36.95
N GLU A 25 8.56 -0.33 36.07
CA GLU A 25 8.46 -0.62 34.63
C GLU A 25 9.86 -0.71 33.98
N TRP A 26 10.69 0.31 34.20
CA TRP A 26 12.00 0.42 33.57
C TRP A 26 13.08 -0.42 34.26
N GLY A 27 12.84 -0.94 35.46
CA GLY A 27 13.89 -1.58 36.27
C GLY A 27 14.95 -0.60 36.74
N THR A 28 14.54 0.61 37.12
CA THR A 28 15.42 1.70 37.53
C THR A 28 15.14 2.11 38.97
N THR A 29 15.98 3.01 39.51
CA THR A 29 15.93 3.46 40.91
C THR A 29 16.11 4.98 41.01
N PHE A 30 15.50 5.74 40.09
CA PHE A 30 15.55 7.19 40.15
C PHE A 30 14.93 7.71 41.44
N ALA A 31 15.53 8.77 42.01
CA ALA A 31 15.04 9.40 43.25
C ALA A 31 14.00 10.49 42.97
N ALA A 32 14.05 11.13 41.80
CA ALA A 32 13.05 12.06 41.31
C ALA A 32 12.84 11.95 39.80
N PHE A 33 11.68 12.42 39.28
CA PHE A 33 11.46 12.56 37.84
C PHE A 33 12.51 13.47 37.16
N ALA A 34 13.09 14.42 37.90
CA ALA A 34 14.16 15.28 37.41
C ALA A 34 15.49 14.54 37.14
N ASP A 35 15.64 13.31 37.66
CA ASP A 35 16.82 12.48 37.44
C ASP A 35 16.64 11.52 36.26
N VAL A 36 15.41 11.32 35.80
CA VAL A 36 15.08 10.38 34.72
C VAL A 36 15.81 10.77 33.44
N GLN A 37 16.56 9.82 32.89
CA GLN A 37 17.25 9.94 31.61
C GLN A 37 16.82 8.78 30.70
N PRO A 38 16.57 9.04 29.41
CA PRO A 38 16.44 7.96 28.44
C PRO A 38 17.80 7.32 28.17
N VAL A 39 17.77 6.12 27.59
CA VAL A 39 18.98 5.42 27.15
C VAL A 39 18.93 5.14 25.65
N GLN A 40 20.10 4.97 25.03
CA GLN A 40 20.22 4.37 23.71
C GLN A 40 20.22 2.84 23.82
N LEU A 41 19.94 2.19 22.70
CA LEU A 41 19.83 0.74 22.66
C LEU A 41 21.09 0.01 23.15
N GLN A 42 22.27 0.56 22.85
CA GLN A 42 23.57 -0.02 23.25
C GLN A 42 23.83 0.06 24.75
N GLU A 43 23.09 0.88 25.49
CA GLU A 43 23.21 1.08 26.93
C GLU A 43 22.27 0.14 27.71
N LEU A 44 21.36 -0.58 27.03
CA LEU A 44 20.48 -1.55 27.66
C LEU A 44 21.24 -2.83 28.01
N GLY A 45 21.21 -3.20 29.30
CA GLY A 45 21.79 -4.47 29.78
C GLY A 45 20.78 -5.62 29.91
N ASP A 46 19.48 -5.31 30.02
CA ASP A 46 18.42 -6.30 30.22
C ASP A 46 17.42 -6.27 29.05
N LYS A 47 17.36 -7.37 28.30
CA LYS A 47 16.41 -7.50 27.18
C LYS A 47 14.97 -7.65 27.64
N ALA A 48 14.72 -8.01 28.90
CA ALA A 48 13.37 -8.10 29.46
C ALA A 48 12.76 -6.74 29.81
N ARG A 49 13.57 -5.67 29.89
CA ARG A 49 13.13 -4.32 30.28
C ARG A 49 13.70 -3.27 29.34
N LEU A 50 12.93 -2.95 28.30
CA LEU A 50 13.34 -2.02 27.24
C LEU A 50 12.71 -0.61 27.41
N GLY A 51 11.93 -0.36 28.46
CA GLY A 51 11.11 0.84 28.60
C GLY A 51 11.84 2.17 28.51
N SER A 52 13.02 2.27 29.12
CA SER A 52 13.86 3.49 29.05
C SER A 52 14.30 3.85 27.63
N PHE A 53 14.34 2.87 26.71
CA PHE A 53 14.59 3.06 25.30
C PHE A 53 13.29 3.20 24.48
N VAL A 54 12.32 2.31 24.69
CA VAL A 54 11.07 2.28 23.91
C VAL A 54 10.26 3.56 24.12
N ASP A 55 10.01 3.96 25.37
CA ASP A 55 9.27 5.20 25.66
C ASP A 55 9.98 6.43 25.07
N HIS A 56 11.31 6.44 25.12
CA HIS A 56 12.10 7.51 24.50
C HIS A 56 11.91 7.59 22.99
N LYS A 57 11.98 6.45 22.29
CA LYS A 57 11.83 6.44 20.82
C LYS A 57 10.40 6.74 20.39
N VAL A 58 9.40 6.22 21.11
CA VAL A 58 7.99 6.57 20.89
C VAL A 58 7.76 8.07 21.11
N PHE A 59 8.33 8.65 22.17
CA PHE A 59 8.28 10.09 22.40
C PHE A 59 8.91 10.87 21.23
N MET A 60 10.09 10.47 20.76
CA MET A 60 10.76 11.16 19.64
C MET A 60 9.98 11.09 18.33
N ASN A 61 9.27 9.99 18.05
CA ASN A 61 8.36 9.90 16.90
C ASN A 61 7.28 10.99 16.95
N ARG A 62 6.70 11.22 18.13
CA ARG A 62 5.69 12.27 18.34
C ARG A 62 6.29 13.67 18.24
N ILE A 63 7.50 13.88 18.73
CA ILE A 63 8.18 15.19 18.56
C ILE A 63 8.35 15.51 17.07
N PHE A 64 8.82 14.57 16.25
CA PHE A 64 8.96 14.81 14.83
C PHE A 64 7.60 15.04 14.12
N ALA A 65 6.61 14.17 14.35
CA ALA A 65 5.33 14.28 13.68
C ALA A 65 4.48 15.46 14.21
N GLU A 66 4.21 15.49 15.51
CA GLU A 66 3.23 16.42 16.10
C GLU A 66 3.82 17.80 16.36
N LYS A 67 5.08 17.89 16.80
CA LYS A 67 5.70 19.19 17.11
C LYS A 67 6.39 19.79 15.90
N TYR A 68 7.26 19.05 15.22
CA TYR A 68 7.98 19.62 14.08
C TYR A 68 7.05 19.80 12.86
N LEU A 69 6.49 18.71 12.32
CA LEU A 69 5.60 18.81 11.15
C LEU A 69 4.27 19.49 11.49
N GLY A 70 3.68 19.19 12.66
CA GLY A 70 2.42 19.80 13.09
C GLY A 70 2.51 21.32 13.29
N ASN A 71 3.56 21.84 13.93
CA ASN A 71 3.73 23.29 14.06
C ASN A 71 4.04 23.95 12.71
N LEU A 72 4.87 23.31 11.87
CA LEU A 72 5.15 23.82 10.52
C LEU A 72 3.85 23.91 9.70
N ARG A 73 3.01 22.87 9.73
CA ARG A 73 1.68 22.87 9.12
C ARG A 73 0.83 24.03 9.65
N LYS A 74 0.78 24.22 10.97
CA LYS A 74 0.03 25.30 11.61
C LYS A 74 0.49 26.67 11.10
N TYR A 75 1.78 26.96 11.18
CA TYR A 75 2.33 28.27 10.79
C TYR A 75 2.17 28.54 9.28
N LEU A 76 2.35 27.51 8.44
CA LEU A 76 2.11 27.64 7.00
C LEU A 76 0.65 27.97 6.70
N LYS A 77 -0.30 27.31 7.38
CA LYS A 77 -1.73 27.54 7.22
C LYS A 77 -2.19 28.90 7.77
N GLU A 78 -1.58 29.37 8.84
CA GLU A 78 -1.81 30.72 9.38
C GLU A 78 -1.32 31.81 8.39
N ALA A 79 -0.15 31.61 7.77
CA ALA A 79 0.41 32.57 6.82
C ALA A 79 -0.25 32.50 5.44
N VAL A 80 -0.55 31.29 4.96
CA VAL A 80 -1.12 31.01 3.62
C VAL A 80 -2.16 29.87 3.77
N PRO A 81 -3.46 30.18 3.93
CA PRO A 81 -4.51 29.19 4.22
C PRO A 81 -4.58 28.00 3.26
N ASP A 82 -4.39 28.25 1.96
CA ASP A 82 -4.48 27.23 0.92
C ASP A 82 -3.16 26.48 0.63
N SER A 83 -2.11 26.74 1.42
CA SER A 83 -0.80 26.07 1.24
C SER A 83 -0.90 24.56 1.47
N ILE A 84 -0.06 23.79 0.78
CA ILE A 84 0.12 22.36 1.03
C ILE A 84 1.47 22.14 1.71
N ILE A 85 1.51 21.24 2.69
CA ILE A 85 2.76 20.78 3.31
C ILE A 85 3.04 19.35 2.90
N GLY A 86 4.30 19.04 2.61
CA GLY A 86 4.68 17.70 2.23
C GLY A 86 6.15 17.40 2.41
N LEU A 87 6.50 16.14 2.21
CA LEU A 87 7.88 15.66 2.18
C LEU A 87 8.20 15.12 0.78
N SER A 88 9.47 15.19 0.43
CA SER A 88 10.03 14.58 -0.77
C SER A 88 11.22 13.72 -0.37
N GLY A 89 11.19 12.46 -0.75
CA GLY A 89 12.13 11.47 -0.26
C GLY A 89 11.75 11.02 1.14
N THR A 90 11.92 9.73 1.37
CA THR A 90 11.53 9.05 2.60
C THR A 90 12.62 8.03 2.95
N VAL A 91 12.48 7.40 4.10
CA VAL A 91 13.38 6.34 4.55
C VAL A 91 12.55 5.16 5.02
N ASN A 92 13.16 3.99 5.16
CA ASN A 92 12.39 2.80 5.52
C ASN A 92 11.57 3.00 6.81
N PRO A 93 10.34 2.46 6.85
CA PRO A 93 9.55 2.41 8.08
C PRO A 93 10.34 1.79 9.22
N GLY A 94 9.98 2.08 10.47
CA GLY A 94 10.74 1.60 11.62
C GLY A 94 11.96 2.46 11.95
N TYR A 95 12.91 2.62 11.01
CA TYR A 95 14.22 3.22 11.27
C TYR A 95 14.26 4.76 11.44
N SER A 96 13.11 5.43 11.36
CA SER A 96 13.06 6.89 11.21
C SER A 96 12.02 7.55 12.10
N PHE A 97 10.77 7.51 11.65
CA PHE A 97 9.60 8.07 12.30
C PHE A 97 8.43 7.10 12.15
N ASP A 98 7.43 7.27 13.01
CA ASP A 98 6.17 6.55 12.85
C ASP A 98 5.42 7.07 11.62
N TRP A 99 5.27 6.21 10.61
CA TRP A 99 4.61 6.57 9.36
C TRP A 99 3.15 6.94 9.57
N ALA A 100 2.44 6.29 10.50
CA ALA A 100 1.04 6.59 10.76
C ALA A 100 0.87 8.01 11.31
N LEU A 101 1.81 8.46 12.17
CA LEU A 101 1.79 9.81 12.73
C LEU A 101 2.20 10.86 11.69
N VAL A 102 3.25 10.59 10.89
CA VAL A 102 3.73 11.53 9.87
C VAL A 102 2.68 11.73 8.78
N LEU A 103 2.06 10.66 8.26
CA LEU A 103 1.09 10.76 7.17
C LEU A 103 -0.15 11.60 7.53
N ARG A 104 -0.50 11.71 8.81
CA ARG A 104 -1.59 12.59 9.29
C ARG A 104 -1.27 14.08 9.10
N GLN A 105 0.01 14.43 9.07
CA GLN A 105 0.46 15.82 9.03
C GLN A 105 0.67 16.35 7.61
N LEU A 106 0.68 15.48 6.59
CA LEU A 106 1.08 15.84 5.22
C LEU A 106 -0.13 15.97 4.28
N ASP A 107 -0.15 17.01 3.43
CA ASP A 107 -1.04 17.13 2.26
C ASP A 107 -0.40 16.52 1.00
N TYR A 108 0.93 16.40 0.97
CA TYR A 108 1.71 15.90 -0.15
C TYR A 108 2.82 14.94 0.29
N LEU A 109 3.07 13.87 -0.47
CA LEU A 109 4.23 13.00 -0.24
C LEU A 109 4.76 12.34 -1.52
N ALA A 110 6.02 12.61 -1.85
CA ALA A 110 6.75 11.82 -2.85
C ALA A 110 7.69 10.82 -2.15
N TYR A 111 7.31 9.55 -2.13
CA TYR A 111 7.97 8.47 -1.37
C TYR A 111 8.84 7.55 -2.25
N TYR A 112 9.57 6.61 -1.65
CA TYR A 112 10.31 5.55 -2.36
C TYR A 112 9.60 4.18 -2.31
N ASP A 113 10.14 3.20 -3.03
CA ASP A 113 9.48 1.90 -3.22
C ASP A 113 9.46 1.01 -1.95
N GLY A 114 9.02 -0.23 -2.11
CA GLY A 114 8.86 -1.22 -1.05
C GLY A 114 7.56 -1.04 -0.29
N ILE A 115 7.59 -1.40 0.99
CA ILE A 115 6.39 -1.42 1.84
C ILE A 115 5.80 -0.01 2.07
N GLN A 116 6.61 1.04 1.85
CA GLN A 116 6.19 2.44 1.96
C GLN A 116 4.96 2.73 1.10
N ARG A 117 4.93 2.21 -0.14
CA ARG A 117 3.79 2.36 -1.05
C ARG A 117 2.48 1.93 -0.38
N LYS A 118 2.47 0.75 0.24
CA LYS A 118 1.28 0.20 0.89
C LYS A 118 0.91 0.96 2.17
N LEU A 119 1.89 1.37 2.98
CA LEU A 119 1.65 2.18 4.17
C LEU A 119 1.01 3.53 3.81
N VAL A 120 1.49 4.20 2.76
CA VAL A 120 0.94 5.48 2.31
C VAL A 120 -0.51 5.33 1.84
N GLN A 121 -0.83 4.24 1.12
CA GLN A 121 -2.20 3.97 0.67
C GLN A 121 -3.17 3.77 1.82
N ASP A 122 -2.76 3.00 2.84
CA ASP A 122 -3.68 2.54 3.88
C ASP A 122 -3.82 3.52 5.04
N LEU A 123 -2.70 4.16 5.40
CA LEU A 123 -2.57 5.07 6.56
C LEU A 123 -2.58 6.55 6.16
N GLY A 124 -2.48 6.84 4.86
CA GLY A 124 -2.65 8.19 4.32
C GLY A 124 -4.07 8.69 4.53
N ARG A 125 -4.20 9.96 4.95
CA ARG A 125 -5.51 10.57 5.12
C ARG A 125 -6.22 10.81 3.79
N PRO A 126 -7.56 10.86 3.76
CA PRO A 126 -8.31 11.24 2.57
C PRO A 126 -7.80 12.56 1.98
N GLY A 127 -7.56 12.57 0.67
CA GLY A 127 -7.08 13.75 -0.06
C GLY A 127 -5.56 13.94 -0.08
N LEU A 128 -4.77 13.09 0.59
CA LEU A 128 -3.31 13.09 0.46
C LEU A 128 -2.90 12.95 -1.02
N LEU A 129 -2.09 13.88 -1.51
CA LEU A 129 -1.45 13.83 -2.82
C LEU A 129 -0.13 13.08 -2.71
N ALA A 130 -0.14 11.77 -2.96
CA ALA A 130 1.05 10.95 -2.84
C ALA A 130 1.33 10.05 -4.03
N GLY A 131 2.61 9.71 -4.21
CA GLY A 131 3.11 8.82 -5.25
C GLY A 131 4.61 8.55 -5.12
N GLN A 132 5.11 7.55 -5.83
CA GLN A 132 6.49 7.13 -5.73
C GLN A 132 7.41 7.90 -6.67
N TRP A 133 8.58 8.30 -6.20
CA TRP A 133 9.67 8.68 -7.08
C TRP A 133 10.04 7.52 -8.02
N PHE A 134 10.08 7.82 -9.31
CA PHE A 134 10.51 6.89 -10.34
C PHE A 134 11.08 7.63 -11.57
N GLY A 135 11.45 6.89 -12.61
CA GLY A 135 11.84 7.45 -13.89
C GLY A 135 13.35 7.55 -14.08
N GLY A 136 13.93 8.71 -13.87
CA GLY A 136 15.34 9.00 -14.15
C GLY A 136 16.37 8.43 -13.18
N TYR A 137 16.07 7.28 -12.57
CA TYR A 137 17.07 6.38 -11.97
C TYR A 137 17.59 5.36 -12.99
N VAL A 138 17.61 5.75 -14.27
CA VAL A 138 18.09 4.98 -15.41
C VAL A 138 18.97 5.87 -16.27
N ALA A 139 19.82 5.25 -17.11
CA ALA A 139 20.67 6.01 -18.02
C ALA A 139 19.80 6.83 -19.00
N PRO A 140 20.01 8.15 -19.13
CA PRO A 140 19.17 9.03 -19.96
C PRO A 140 19.29 8.75 -21.47
N THR A 141 20.24 7.91 -21.87
CA THR A 141 20.48 7.49 -23.26
C THR A 141 19.85 6.14 -23.61
N HIS A 142 19.26 5.44 -22.65
CA HIS A 142 18.70 4.10 -22.86
C HIS A 142 17.19 4.10 -22.68
N ARG A 143 16.49 3.20 -23.39
CA ARG A 143 15.09 2.90 -23.09
C ARG A 143 15.00 2.03 -21.83
N SER A 144 13.90 2.16 -21.11
CA SER A 144 13.63 1.42 -19.87
C SER A 144 12.11 1.23 -19.71
N ASP A 145 11.45 0.88 -20.81
CA ASP A 145 10.00 0.90 -20.94
C ASP A 145 9.34 0.00 -19.89
N GLY A 146 9.91 -1.17 -19.58
CA GLY A 146 9.36 -2.05 -18.56
C GLY A 146 9.41 -1.46 -17.15
N TYR A 147 10.45 -0.68 -16.83
CA TYR A 147 10.50 0.06 -15.57
C TYR A 147 9.48 1.20 -15.53
N ILE A 148 9.43 2.03 -16.58
CA ILE A 148 8.53 3.20 -16.64
C ILE A 148 7.06 2.77 -16.62
N ASN A 149 6.70 1.74 -17.41
CA ASN A 149 5.34 1.28 -17.58
C ASN A 149 4.80 0.57 -16.34
N SER A 150 5.48 -0.48 -15.87
CA SER A 150 5.02 -1.23 -14.70
C SER A 150 4.94 -0.37 -13.45
N PHE A 151 5.90 0.54 -13.19
CA PHE A 151 5.87 1.39 -12.00
C PHE A 151 4.74 2.43 -12.07
N PHE A 152 4.55 3.06 -13.23
CA PHE A 152 3.45 4.00 -13.42
C PHE A 152 2.09 3.35 -13.14
N TRP A 153 1.84 2.19 -13.76
CA TRP A 153 0.57 1.49 -13.61
C TRP A 153 0.40 0.89 -12.22
N ARG A 154 1.43 0.25 -11.66
CA ARG A 154 1.42 -0.29 -10.30
C ARG A 154 1.03 0.79 -9.29
N ASP A 155 1.64 1.98 -9.37
CA ASP A 155 1.37 3.08 -8.46
C ASP A 155 -0.02 3.68 -8.68
N LEU A 156 -0.44 3.85 -9.95
CA LEU A 156 -1.78 4.33 -10.26
C LEU A 156 -2.86 3.38 -9.74
N LEU A 157 -2.76 2.08 -10.04
CA LEU A 157 -3.69 1.00 -9.63
C LEU A 157 -3.75 0.85 -8.10
N SER A 158 -2.61 1.06 -7.47
CA SER A 158 -2.43 1.23 -6.03
C SER A 158 -3.17 2.43 -5.44
N GLY A 159 -3.61 3.39 -6.25
CA GLY A 159 -4.33 4.60 -5.84
C GLY A 159 -3.47 5.86 -5.69
N ALA A 160 -2.20 5.83 -6.11
CA ALA A 160 -1.35 7.02 -6.10
C ALA A 160 -1.92 8.12 -7.00
N ARG A 161 -1.95 9.35 -6.47
CA ARG A 161 -2.49 10.55 -7.17
C ARG A 161 -1.40 11.47 -7.68
N LEU A 162 -0.14 11.09 -7.46
CA LEU A 162 1.06 11.79 -7.91
C LEU A 162 1.91 10.81 -8.71
N SER A 163 2.55 11.28 -9.78
CA SER A 163 3.53 10.53 -10.56
C SER A 163 4.79 11.38 -10.68
N PRO A 164 5.63 11.44 -9.63
CA PRO A 164 6.78 12.32 -9.58
C PRO A 164 7.99 11.69 -10.31
N PHE A 165 8.49 12.37 -11.34
CA PHE A 165 9.63 11.92 -12.15
C PHE A 165 10.95 12.54 -11.63
N TYR A 166 11.86 11.71 -11.16
CA TYR A 166 13.20 12.15 -10.71
C TYR A 166 14.19 12.03 -11.87
N ALA A 167 15.10 12.95 -12.22
CA ALA A 167 15.24 14.37 -11.96
C ALA A 167 15.50 15.06 -13.33
N PRO A 168 15.48 16.40 -13.44
CA PRO A 168 15.63 17.10 -14.74
C PRO A 168 16.85 16.69 -15.59
N ARG A 169 17.98 16.32 -14.95
CA ARG A 169 19.19 15.80 -15.64
C ARG A 169 19.02 14.40 -16.27
N ALA A 170 17.94 13.71 -15.95
CA ALA A 170 17.64 12.38 -16.46
C ALA A 170 16.48 12.39 -17.48
N GLY A 171 15.74 13.50 -17.58
CA GLY A 171 14.71 13.70 -18.61
C GLY A 171 15.24 14.36 -19.88
N ILE A 172 16.42 14.97 -19.82
CA ILE A 172 17.07 15.65 -20.94
C ILE A 172 18.51 15.16 -21.03
N THR A 173 18.98 14.80 -22.22
CA THR A 173 20.36 14.35 -22.46
C THR A 173 21.36 15.52 -22.44
N GLY A 174 22.66 15.23 -22.48
CA GLY A 174 23.69 16.27 -22.58
C GLY A 174 23.56 17.14 -23.84
N GLU A 175 22.91 16.60 -24.87
CA GLU A 175 22.64 17.23 -26.18
C GLU A 175 21.29 17.97 -26.21
N LEU A 176 20.65 18.19 -25.05
CA LEU A 176 19.35 18.86 -24.92
C LEU A 176 18.19 18.17 -25.65
N GLN A 177 18.28 16.86 -25.86
CA GLN A 177 17.19 16.04 -26.37
C GLN A 177 16.38 15.44 -25.22
N LEU A 178 15.10 15.13 -25.46
CA LEU A 178 14.31 14.36 -24.48
C LEU A 178 14.91 12.95 -24.32
N ALA A 179 15.02 12.49 -23.08
CA ALA A 179 15.49 11.14 -22.79
C ALA A 179 14.49 10.09 -23.32
N PRO A 180 14.94 8.94 -23.88
CA PRO A 180 14.04 7.93 -24.46
C PRO A 180 13.01 7.36 -23.49
N CYS A 181 13.29 7.36 -22.18
CA CYS A 181 12.33 6.92 -21.15
C CYS A 181 11.10 7.85 -21.05
N LEU A 182 11.20 9.10 -21.50
CA LEU A 182 10.06 10.02 -21.53
C LEU A 182 9.06 9.69 -22.64
N ASP A 183 9.48 9.01 -23.72
CA ASP A 183 8.56 8.58 -24.79
C ASP A 183 7.45 7.70 -24.23
N GLU A 184 7.84 6.71 -23.41
CA GLU A 184 6.89 5.79 -22.78
C GLU A 184 6.08 6.50 -21.70
N TYR A 185 6.72 7.35 -20.89
CA TYR A 185 6.03 8.09 -19.84
C TYR A 185 4.94 9.04 -20.39
N GLN A 186 5.20 9.74 -21.50
CA GLN A 186 4.21 10.62 -22.12
C GLN A 186 3.00 9.85 -22.64
N LYS A 187 3.20 8.66 -23.25
CA LYS A 187 2.10 7.79 -23.68
C LYS A 187 1.23 7.36 -22.51
N LEU A 188 1.86 6.97 -21.40
CA LEU A 188 1.17 6.53 -20.18
C LEU A 188 0.38 7.67 -19.54
N LEU A 189 0.95 8.88 -19.46
CA LEU A 189 0.23 10.05 -18.98
C LEU A 189 -0.97 10.39 -19.87
N ALA A 190 -0.81 10.35 -21.18
CA ALA A 190 -1.90 10.58 -22.13
C ALA A 190 -2.99 9.51 -21.96
N GLU A 191 -2.61 8.24 -21.86
CA GLU A 191 -3.51 7.11 -21.64
C GLU A 191 -4.29 7.26 -20.33
N ALA A 192 -3.62 7.54 -19.21
CA ALA A 192 -4.24 7.69 -17.91
C ALA A 192 -5.24 8.85 -17.85
N ARG A 193 -4.99 9.93 -18.61
CA ARG A 193 -5.86 11.13 -18.67
C ARG A 193 -7.15 10.90 -19.45
N ARG A 194 -7.28 9.81 -20.21
CA ARG A 194 -8.53 9.40 -20.90
C ARG A 194 -9.57 8.78 -19.95
N GLY A 195 -9.64 9.23 -18.71
CA GLY A 195 -10.57 8.73 -17.69
C GLY A 195 -10.07 7.54 -16.86
N LEU A 196 -9.01 6.83 -17.29
CA LEU A 196 -8.52 5.64 -16.59
C LEU A 196 -8.01 5.95 -15.17
N ALA A 197 -7.26 7.04 -14.99
CA ALA A 197 -6.84 7.45 -13.65
C ALA A 197 -8.05 7.82 -12.76
N ARG A 198 -9.05 8.50 -13.34
CA ARG A 198 -10.28 8.86 -12.63
C ARG A 198 -11.07 7.61 -12.24
N LEU A 199 -11.09 6.58 -13.07
CA LEU A 199 -11.73 5.29 -12.78
C LEU A 199 -11.08 4.61 -11.55
N VAL A 200 -9.75 4.62 -11.49
CA VAL A 200 -9.02 4.11 -10.31
C VAL A 200 -9.28 4.98 -9.07
N PHE A 201 -9.30 6.31 -9.20
CA PHE A 201 -9.52 7.19 -8.04
C PHE A 201 -10.92 7.11 -7.42
N ASN A 202 -11.92 6.64 -8.17
CA ASN A 202 -13.30 6.47 -7.69
C ASN A 202 -13.62 5.03 -7.26
N SER A 203 -12.72 4.08 -7.51
CA SER A 203 -12.84 2.71 -6.98
C SER A 203 -12.13 2.58 -5.63
N GLN A 204 -12.42 1.53 -4.88
CA GLN A 204 -11.81 1.24 -3.58
C GLN A 204 -11.45 -0.25 -3.45
N LEU A 205 -10.36 -0.54 -2.73
CA LEU A 205 -10.07 -1.89 -2.27
C LEU A 205 -11.07 -2.28 -1.16
N ARG A 206 -11.50 -3.55 -1.16
CA ARG A 206 -12.36 -4.14 -0.11
C ARG A 206 -11.70 -5.39 0.48
N PRO A 207 -10.52 -5.26 1.11
CA PRO A 207 -9.79 -6.42 1.60
C PRO A 207 -10.49 -7.04 2.81
N ARG A 208 -10.51 -8.38 2.85
CA ARG A 208 -10.99 -9.17 4.02
C ARG A 208 -9.87 -9.50 5.00
N VAL A 209 -8.65 -9.04 4.71
CA VAL A 209 -7.44 -9.26 5.50
C VAL A 209 -6.92 -7.93 6.05
N ALA A 210 -6.76 -7.86 7.36
CA ALA A 210 -6.05 -6.78 8.04
C ALA A 210 -4.62 -7.21 8.36
N MET A 211 -3.68 -6.27 8.35
CA MET A 211 -2.29 -6.47 8.77
C MET A 211 -1.89 -5.41 9.78
N LEU A 212 -1.36 -5.81 10.94
CA LEU A 212 -0.95 -4.88 11.97
C LEU A 212 0.33 -4.12 11.56
N TYR A 213 0.36 -2.79 11.73
CA TYR A 213 1.57 -1.99 11.72
C TYR A 213 1.83 -1.43 13.13
N SER A 214 2.94 -1.87 13.76
CA SER A 214 3.32 -1.48 15.12
C SER A 214 4.75 -0.94 15.17
N GLN A 215 4.89 0.38 15.34
CA GLN A 215 6.18 1.03 15.52
C GLN A 215 6.83 0.66 16.87
N THR A 216 6.04 0.37 17.90
CA THR A 216 6.54 -0.13 19.20
C THR A 216 7.18 -1.51 19.04
N SER A 217 6.52 -2.42 18.29
CA SER A 217 7.10 -3.73 17.98
C SER A 217 8.41 -3.63 17.20
N PHE A 218 8.58 -2.62 16.34
CA PHE A 218 9.88 -2.35 15.71
C PHE A 218 10.97 -2.02 16.75
N PHE A 219 10.70 -1.16 17.73
CA PHE A 219 11.70 -0.81 18.74
C PHE A 219 12.04 -2.01 19.65
N VAL A 220 11.04 -2.81 20.02
CA VAL A 220 11.26 -4.05 20.75
C VAL A 220 12.05 -5.05 19.91
N ALA A 221 11.74 -5.20 18.62
CA ALA A 221 12.50 -6.05 17.72
C ALA A 221 13.97 -5.60 17.65
N ALA A 222 14.23 -4.30 17.53
CA ALA A 222 15.58 -3.74 17.51
C ALA A 222 16.39 -4.14 18.76
N GLY A 223 15.76 -4.16 19.95
CA GLY A 223 16.42 -4.54 21.20
C GLY A 223 16.48 -6.03 21.50
N THR A 224 15.82 -6.88 20.70
CA THR A 224 15.67 -8.30 20.99
C THR A 224 16.16 -9.17 19.84
N VAL A 225 15.31 -9.34 18.83
CA VAL A 225 15.45 -10.30 17.72
C VAL A 225 16.11 -9.72 16.48
N GLY A 226 16.23 -8.38 16.41
CA GLY A 226 16.84 -7.63 15.31
C GLY A 226 15.83 -6.75 14.56
N ALA A 227 16.21 -5.51 14.29
CA ALA A 227 15.36 -4.53 13.59
C ALA A 227 15.02 -4.94 12.14
N ASN A 228 15.89 -5.74 11.50
CA ASN A 228 15.63 -6.29 10.17
C ASN A 228 14.50 -7.32 10.18
N GLU A 229 14.25 -8.03 11.29
CA GLU A 229 13.17 -9.03 11.36
C GLU A 229 11.80 -8.40 11.20
N PHE A 230 11.61 -7.23 11.78
CA PHE A 230 10.38 -6.47 11.63
C PHE A 230 10.14 -6.08 10.17
N GLN A 231 11.17 -5.53 9.49
CA GLN A 231 11.06 -5.14 8.08
C GLN A 231 10.84 -6.33 7.15
N ASN A 232 11.55 -7.42 7.43
CA ASN A 232 11.48 -8.65 6.67
C ASN A 232 10.13 -9.34 6.83
N SER A 233 9.54 -9.30 8.03
CA SER A 233 8.19 -9.82 8.26
C SER A 233 7.15 -9.04 7.46
N LEU A 234 7.18 -7.70 7.52
CA LEU A 234 6.27 -6.86 6.74
C LEU A 234 6.41 -7.09 5.22
N SER A 235 7.65 -7.11 4.72
CA SER A 235 7.93 -7.30 3.29
C SER A 235 7.55 -8.70 2.81
N GLY A 236 7.85 -9.72 3.62
CA GLY A 236 7.53 -11.11 3.32
C GLY A 236 6.02 -11.37 3.30
N TRP A 237 5.27 -10.83 4.28
CA TRP A 237 3.80 -10.92 4.26
C TRP A 237 3.20 -10.18 3.06
N HIS A 238 3.71 -8.98 2.73
CA HIS A 238 3.27 -8.22 1.56
C HIS A 238 3.44 -9.02 0.26
N ALA A 239 4.63 -9.59 0.04
CA ALA A 239 4.94 -10.37 -1.14
C ALA A 239 4.13 -11.68 -1.20
N LEU A 240 4.00 -12.39 -0.08
CA LEU A 240 3.27 -13.65 0.00
C LEU A 240 1.78 -13.46 -0.32
N LEU A 241 1.14 -12.44 0.24
CA LEU A 241 -0.26 -12.14 -0.06
C LEU A 241 -0.44 -11.70 -1.52
N GLY A 242 0.54 -10.95 -2.06
CA GLY A 242 0.59 -10.59 -3.48
C GLY A 242 0.61 -11.81 -4.40
N ASP A 243 1.48 -12.79 -4.13
CA ASP A 243 1.56 -14.05 -4.90
C ASP A 243 0.31 -14.93 -4.73
N LEU A 244 -0.42 -14.77 -3.62
CA LEU A 244 -1.74 -15.39 -3.41
C LEU A 244 -2.88 -14.59 -4.03
N GLY A 245 -2.60 -13.46 -4.68
CA GLY A 245 -3.62 -12.62 -5.32
C GLY A 245 -4.64 -12.07 -4.31
N LEU A 246 -4.19 -11.67 -3.13
CA LEU A 246 -5.05 -11.16 -2.06
C LEU A 246 -4.70 -9.72 -1.69
N ASP A 247 -5.72 -8.87 -1.71
CA ASP A 247 -5.63 -7.52 -1.14
C ASP A 247 -5.73 -7.57 0.39
N TYR A 248 -4.99 -6.69 1.06
CA TYR A 248 -5.05 -6.49 2.50
C TYR A 248 -5.03 -5.00 2.85
N ARG A 249 -5.31 -4.64 4.11
CA ARG A 249 -5.15 -3.27 4.62
C ARG A 249 -4.36 -3.23 5.93
N PHE A 250 -3.45 -2.27 6.06
CA PHE A 250 -2.79 -1.98 7.32
C PHE A 250 -3.74 -1.37 8.35
N VAL A 251 -3.62 -1.86 9.59
CA VAL A 251 -4.27 -1.32 10.78
C VAL A 251 -3.17 -0.83 11.73
N TYR A 252 -3.28 0.41 12.20
CA TYR A 252 -2.29 1.00 13.11
C TYR A 252 -2.50 0.48 14.53
N ALA A 253 -1.44 -0.01 15.18
CA ALA A 253 -1.59 -0.72 16.47
C ALA A 253 -2.33 0.07 17.56
N PRO A 254 -2.01 1.34 17.85
CA PRO A 254 -2.77 2.14 18.81
C PRO A 254 -4.25 2.34 18.48
N GLU A 255 -4.66 2.08 17.24
CA GLU A 255 -6.04 2.20 16.73
C GLU A 255 -6.67 0.85 16.41
N LEU A 256 -5.99 -0.27 16.70
CA LEU A 256 -6.48 -1.62 16.44
C LEU A 256 -7.87 -1.86 17.05
N PRO A 257 -8.16 -1.49 18.31
CA PRO A 257 -9.48 -1.68 18.89
C PRO A 257 -10.62 -0.97 18.15
N GLN A 258 -10.33 0.14 17.45
CA GLN A 258 -11.30 0.94 16.71
C GLN A 258 -11.40 0.53 15.23
N GLN A 259 -10.30 0.04 14.65
CA GLN A 259 -10.20 -0.27 13.22
C GLN A 259 -10.54 -1.71 12.88
N LEU A 260 -10.45 -2.65 13.84
CA LEU A 260 -10.73 -4.06 13.61
C LEU A 260 -12.26 -4.31 13.58
N SER A 261 -12.86 -4.10 12.41
CA SER A 261 -14.29 -4.28 12.16
C SER A 261 -14.66 -5.72 11.76
N SER A 262 -15.97 -6.00 11.67
CA SER A 262 -16.51 -7.28 11.19
C SER A 262 -16.32 -7.52 9.68
N GLU A 263 -15.81 -6.54 8.93
CA GLU A 263 -15.48 -6.71 7.50
C GLU A 263 -14.22 -7.57 7.32
N TYR A 264 -13.33 -7.58 8.32
CA TYR A 264 -12.15 -8.41 8.31
C TYR A 264 -12.47 -9.83 8.79
N GLN A 265 -11.96 -10.81 8.06
CA GLN A 265 -12.03 -12.24 8.41
C GLN A 265 -10.70 -12.74 8.97
N VAL A 266 -9.59 -12.09 8.59
CA VAL A 266 -8.24 -12.45 9.00
C VAL A 266 -7.49 -11.22 9.50
N LEU A 267 -6.81 -11.35 10.64
CA LEU A 267 -5.84 -10.39 11.16
C LEU A 267 -4.44 -11.01 11.14
N ILE A 268 -3.52 -10.40 10.40
CA ILE A 268 -2.11 -10.79 10.34
C ILE A 268 -1.31 -9.91 11.30
N LEU A 269 -0.48 -10.55 12.13
CA LEU A 269 0.36 -9.93 13.15
C LEU A 269 1.83 -10.10 12.78
N PRO A 270 2.38 -9.29 11.86
CA PRO A 270 3.77 -9.37 11.45
C PRO A 270 4.68 -8.82 12.55
N CYS A 271 5.57 -9.65 13.04
CA CYS A 271 6.56 -9.30 14.04
C CYS A 271 5.97 -8.58 15.28
N ALA A 272 4.76 -8.97 15.71
CA ALA A 272 3.98 -8.22 16.69
C ALA A 272 4.43 -8.49 18.14
N LEU A 273 5.67 -8.10 18.48
CA LEU A 273 6.29 -8.39 19.78
C LEU A 273 5.71 -7.58 20.94
N ALA A 274 5.30 -6.34 20.70
CA ALA A 274 4.81 -5.42 21.73
C ALA A 274 3.34 -5.08 21.50
N MET A 275 2.51 -5.33 22.53
CA MET A 275 1.09 -5.03 22.50
C MET A 275 0.56 -4.56 23.86
N SER A 276 -0.28 -3.54 23.85
CA SER A 276 -1.04 -3.09 25.03
C SER A 276 -2.15 -4.06 25.41
N GLU A 277 -2.66 -3.94 26.65
CA GLU A 277 -3.85 -4.70 27.08
C GLU A 277 -5.07 -4.44 26.18
N ALA A 278 -5.24 -3.20 25.73
CA ALA A 278 -6.35 -2.83 24.85
C ALA A 278 -6.24 -3.51 23.47
N GLU A 279 -5.02 -3.57 22.92
CA GLU A 279 -4.74 -4.24 21.65
C GLU A 279 -4.93 -5.76 21.78
N LEU A 280 -4.43 -6.39 22.85
CA LEU A 280 -4.64 -7.81 23.11
C LEU A 280 -6.13 -8.13 23.27
N GLY A 281 -6.87 -7.33 24.04
CA GLY A 281 -8.31 -7.47 24.21
C GLY A 281 -9.09 -7.30 22.90
N ALA A 282 -8.61 -6.47 21.97
CA ALA A 282 -9.20 -6.36 20.63
C ALA A 282 -8.98 -7.62 19.79
N VAL A 283 -7.77 -8.21 19.84
CA VAL A 283 -7.47 -9.49 19.19
C VAL A 283 -8.35 -10.60 19.75
N GLU A 284 -8.49 -10.69 21.08
CA GLU A 284 -9.34 -11.69 21.72
C GLU A 284 -10.80 -11.56 21.29
N LYS A 285 -11.35 -10.34 21.29
CA LYS A 285 -12.72 -10.08 20.82
C LYS A 285 -12.91 -10.46 19.36
N PHE A 286 -11.95 -10.15 18.50
CA PHE A 286 -11.99 -10.50 17.09
C PHE A 286 -12.04 -12.01 16.88
N VAL A 287 -11.22 -12.76 17.60
CA VAL A 287 -11.23 -14.23 17.55
C VAL A 287 -12.54 -14.78 18.11
N GLN A 288 -13.02 -14.28 19.25
CA GLN A 288 -14.30 -14.70 19.83
C GLN A 288 -15.49 -14.45 18.89
N ALA A 289 -15.41 -13.42 18.03
CA ALA A 289 -16.40 -13.11 17.01
C ALA A 289 -16.30 -13.99 15.74
N GLY A 290 -15.36 -14.94 15.68
CA GLY A 290 -15.16 -15.84 14.55
C GLY A 290 -13.97 -15.49 13.64
N GLY A 291 -13.22 -14.44 13.97
CA GLY A 291 -12.03 -14.02 13.21
C GLY A 291 -10.88 -15.02 13.33
N THR A 292 -10.01 -15.03 12.31
CA THR A 292 -8.76 -15.80 12.32
C THR A 292 -7.56 -14.87 12.50
N VAL A 293 -6.71 -15.15 13.48
CA VAL A 293 -5.42 -14.47 13.68
C VAL A 293 -4.31 -15.33 13.10
N LEU A 294 -3.45 -14.72 12.28
CA LEU A 294 -2.21 -15.31 11.79
C LEU A 294 -1.03 -14.52 12.34
N SER A 295 -0.06 -15.18 12.94
CA SER A 295 1.18 -14.54 13.40
C SER A 295 2.41 -15.33 12.96
N ASP A 296 3.51 -14.63 12.72
CA ASP A 296 4.81 -15.23 12.36
C ASP A 296 5.50 -15.91 13.57
N PHE A 297 5.12 -15.54 14.78
CA PHE A 297 5.52 -16.15 16.05
C PHE A 297 4.50 -15.86 17.16
N ASP A 298 4.82 -16.21 18.41
CA ASP A 298 4.02 -15.77 19.57
C ASP A 298 4.02 -14.25 19.70
N PHE A 299 2.84 -13.64 19.52
CA PHE A 299 2.66 -12.19 19.58
C PHE A 299 2.44 -11.68 21.01
N GLY A 300 2.70 -10.39 21.23
CA GLY A 300 2.48 -9.70 22.49
C GLY A 300 3.35 -10.26 23.63
N ALA A 301 4.59 -10.63 23.35
CA ALA A 301 5.55 -11.05 24.38
C ALA A 301 5.87 -9.89 25.35
N TYR A 302 5.91 -8.66 24.83
CA TYR A 302 6.14 -7.44 25.57
C TYR A 302 4.85 -6.62 25.68
N ASN A 303 4.74 -5.81 26.74
CA ASN A 303 3.74 -4.75 26.80
C ASN A 303 4.12 -3.57 25.88
N GLU A 304 3.28 -2.54 25.84
CA GLU A 304 3.48 -1.32 25.05
C GLU A 304 4.71 -0.49 25.46
N HIS A 305 5.25 -0.73 26.65
CA HIS A 305 6.45 -0.10 27.18
C HIS A 305 7.71 -0.96 26.99
N GLY A 306 7.61 -2.12 26.33
CA GLY A 306 8.79 -2.97 26.09
C GLY A 306 9.26 -3.73 27.33
N THR A 307 8.35 -4.05 28.26
CA THR A 307 8.60 -4.99 29.37
C THR A 307 8.07 -6.37 29.02
N LEU A 308 8.91 -7.38 29.19
CA LEU A 308 8.58 -8.78 28.93
C LEU A 308 7.53 -9.27 29.93
N ARG A 309 6.46 -9.88 29.43
CA ARG A 309 5.39 -10.46 30.26
C ARG A 309 5.85 -11.79 30.85
N GLU A 310 5.59 -12.01 32.14
CA GLU A 310 6.04 -13.22 32.87
C GLU A 310 5.61 -14.55 32.22
N SER A 311 4.44 -14.56 31.57
CA SER A 311 3.89 -15.75 30.90
C SER A 311 4.39 -15.97 29.48
N ARG A 312 5.30 -15.13 28.99
CA ARG A 312 5.76 -15.11 27.59
C ARG A 312 7.28 -15.23 27.51
N LYS A 313 7.76 -15.70 26.36
CA LYS A 313 9.19 -15.76 26.05
C LYS A 313 9.48 -14.92 24.82
N VAL A 314 10.70 -14.40 24.76
CA VAL A 314 11.23 -13.81 23.54
C VAL A 314 11.39 -14.92 22.51
N PRO A 315 10.93 -14.74 21.26
CA PRO A 315 11.21 -15.69 20.19
C PRO A 315 12.71 -15.91 20.02
N ASP A 316 13.15 -17.17 19.91
CA ASP A 316 14.55 -17.52 19.68
C ASP A 316 14.78 -17.76 18.20
N ILE A 317 15.25 -16.71 17.49
CA ILE A 317 15.42 -16.80 16.05
C ILE A 317 16.71 -17.53 15.72
N ALA A 318 16.57 -18.76 15.24
CA ALA A 318 17.67 -19.58 14.76
C ALA A 318 17.64 -19.73 13.24
N SER A 319 18.81 -19.66 12.60
CA SER A 319 19.01 -20.06 11.20
C SER A 319 19.23 -21.56 11.10
N ILE A 320 18.54 -22.18 10.15
CA ILE A 320 18.62 -23.59 9.79
C ILE A 320 19.04 -23.64 8.33
N THR A 321 20.19 -24.24 8.06
CA THR A 321 20.64 -24.47 6.68
C THR A 321 20.33 -25.89 6.27
N HIS A 322 19.52 -26.07 5.23
CA HIS A 322 19.25 -27.37 4.62
C HIS A 322 19.55 -27.32 3.13
N GLN A 323 20.44 -28.20 2.65
CA GLN A 323 20.85 -28.26 1.23
C GLN A 323 21.31 -26.89 0.66
N GLY A 324 22.01 -26.09 1.49
CA GLY A 324 22.48 -24.76 1.09
C GLY A 324 21.41 -23.66 1.11
N GLN A 325 20.17 -23.97 1.49
CA GLN A 325 19.10 -22.99 1.67
C GLN A 325 19.00 -22.60 3.15
N GLU A 326 18.96 -21.30 3.42
CA GLU A 326 18.80 -20.77 4.78
C GLU A 326 17.30 -20.54 5.07
N PHE A 327 16.85 -21.11 6.19
CA PHE A 327 15.52 -20.96 6.75
C PHE A 327 15.64 -20.45 8.18
N ARG A 328 14.65 -19.71 8.68
CA ARG A 328 14.71 -19.17 10.05
C ARG A 328 13.43 -19.49 10.81
N SER A 329 13.60 -19.96 12.04
CA SER A 329 12.52 -20.40 12.94
C SER A 329 12.64 -19.71 14.30
N SER A 330 11.52 -19.49 14.98
CA SER A 330 11.47 -18.94 16.34
C SER A 330 11.64 -19.97 17.47
N ASP A 331 11.54 -21.25 17.15
CA ASP A 331 11.84 -22.38 18.03
C ASP A 331 12.01 -23.64 17.17
N ILE A 332 13.26 -24.09 16.96
CA ILE A 332 13.55 -25.27 16.14
C ILE A 332 12.92 -26.57 16.67
N SER A 333 12.53 -26.61 17.95
CA SER A 333 11.89 -27.76 18.58
C SER A 333 10.36 -27.74 18.46
N ALA A 334 9.78 -26.60 18.08
CA ALA A 334 8.33 -26.45 17.94
C ALA A 334 7.84 -26.80 16.52
N PRO A 335 6.56 -27.24 16.39
CA PRO A 335 5.95 -27.42 15.08
C PRO A 335 6.00 -26.16 14.22
N LEU A 336 6.06 -26.32 12.89
CA LEU A 336 6.06 -25.22 11.93
C LEU A 336 4.81 -24.32 12.04
N GLN A 337 3.71 -24.89 12.52
CA GLN A 337 2.44 -24.23 12.73
C GLN A 337 1.73 -24.81 13.95
N ARG A 338 1.12 -23.95 14.76
CA ARG A 338 0.21 -24.33 15.85
C ARG A 338 -1.06 -23.50 15.78
N SER A 339 -2.17 -24.16 15.49
CA SER A 339 -3.50 -23.55 15.53
C SER A 339 -4.25 -23.89 16.82
N GLN A 340 -4.96 -22.91 17.35
CA GLN A 340 -5.86 -23.04 18.49
C GLN A 340 -7.23 -22.47 18.08
N GLU A 341 -8.26 -23.30 18.16
CA GLU A 341 -9.65 -22.86 17.98
C GLU A 341 -10.16 -22.23 19.28
N ILE A 342 -10.89 -21.13 19.17
CA ILE A 342 -11.51 -20.39 20.28
C ILE A 342 -12.92 -20.00 19.85
N GLY A 343 -13.92 -20.75 20.32
CA GLY A 343 -15.29 -20.59 19.84
C GLY A 343 -15.38 -20.91 18.35
N SER A 344 -15.87 -19.95 17.55
CA SER A 344 -15.90 -20.02 16.08
C SER A 344 -14.68 -19.41 15.39
N GLY A 345 -13.75 -18.79 16.15
CA GLY A 345 -12.55 -18.19 15.60
C GLY A 345 -11.30 -19.00 15.93
N ARG A 346 -10.16 -18.54 15.39
CA ARG A 346 -8.90 -19.28 15.45
C ARG A 346 -7.71 -18.35 15.65
N ILE A 347 -6.71 -18.84 16.38
CA ILE A 347 -5.36 -18.27 16.38
C ILE A 347 -4.40 -19.30 15.80
N SER A 348 -3.72 -18.95 14.71
CA SER A 348 -2.71 -19.77 14.05
C SER A 348 -1.35 -19.10 14.14
N ARG A 349 -0.45 -19.75 14.85
CA ARG A 349 0.93 -19.28 15.05
C ARG A 349 1.81 -20.05 14.10
N LEU A 350 2.45 -19.33 13.20
CA LEU A 350 3.54 -19.86 12.39
C LEU A 350 4.82 -19.84 13.24
N ASN A 351 5.75 -20.72 12.92
CA ASN A 351 7.05 -20.82 13.59
C ASN A 351 8.20 -20.62 12.58
N PHE A 352 7.95 -19.75 11.60
CA PHE A 352 8.89 -19.45 10.53
C PHE A 352 8.82 -17.98 10.14
N LEU A 353 9.98 -17.41 9.83
CA LEU A 353 10.10 -16.01 9.49
C LEU A 353 9.89 -15.80 7.99
N LEU A 354 9.00 -14.87 7.65
CA LEU A 354 8.77 -14.49 6.25
C LEU A 354 9.90 -13.67 5.62
N GLY A 355 10.95 -13.35 6.38
CA GLY A 355 12.21 -12.87 5.80
C GLY A 355 12.87 -13.87 4.85
N GLY A 356 12.52 -15.16 4.93
CA GLY A 356 12.93 -16.15 3.94
C GLY A 356 12.04 -16.17 2.69
N TYR A 357 10.92 -15.44 2.66
CA TYR A 357 10.03 -15.37 1.50
C TYR A 357 10.49 -14.32 0.50
N GLN A 358 10.65 -13.08 0.97
CA GLN A 358 11.19 -11.98 0.20
C GLN A 358 11.82 -10.94 1.13
N GLN A 359 13.01 -10.49 0.77
CA GLN A 359 13.67 -9.35 1.40
C GLN A 359 13.74 -8.20 0.41
N VAL A 360 13.52 -6.99 0.90
CA VAL A 360 13.70 -5.77 0.10
C VAL A 360 15.02 -5.13 0.53
N VAL A 361 15.97 -5.09 -0.40
CA VAL A 361 17.24 -4.40 -0.24
C VAL A 361 17.11 -3.04 -0.90
N LEU A 362 17.38 -1.99 -0.13
CA LEU A 362 17.50 -0.65 -0.68
C LEU A 362 18.96 -0.37 -1.07
N GLY A 363 19.13 0.36 -2.16
CA GLY A 363 20.39 0.85 -2.68
C GLY A 363 20.28 2.31 -3.13
N GLY A 364 21.41 2.87 -3.55
CA GLY A 364 21.55 4.30 -3.83
C GLY A 364 21.99 5.10 -2.60
N THR A 365 22.01 6.43 -2.72
CA THR A 365 22.51 7.34 -1.67
C THR A 365 21.49 7.52 -0.52
N GLY A 366 20.20 7.43 -0.82
CA GLY A 366 19.07 7.59 0.11
C GLY A 366 18.07 6.44 0.10
N GLY A 367 18.38 5.31 -0.56
CA GLY A 367 17.47 4.17 -0.70
C GLY A 367 16.50 4.28 -1.88
N GLU A 368 16.85 5.10 -2.87
CA GLU A 368 16.04 5.41 -4.06
C GLU A 368 15.84 4.22 -5.00
N VAL A 369 16.71 3.21 -4.93
CA VAL A 369 16.58 1.96 -5.68
C VAL A 369 16.22 0.85 -4.71
N SER A 370 15.19 0.07 -5.01
CA SER A 370 14.89 -1.16 -4.28
C SER A 370 15.08 -2.37 -5.19
N SER A 371 15.69 -3.43 -4.66
CA SER A 371 15.64 -4.76 -5.24
C SER A 371 14.95 -5.72 -4.26
N ALA A 372 14.11 -6.60 -4.80
CA ALA A 372 13.55 -7.70 -4.05
C ALA A 372 14.40 -8.95 -4.30
N VAL A 373 14.74 -9.66 -3.23
CA VAL A 373 15.39 -10.98 -3.28
C VAL A 373 14.41 -11.97 -2.69
N SER A 374 13.82 -12.81 -3.54
CA SER A 374 12.95 -13.89 -3.10
C SER A 374 13.78 -15.05 -2.56
N GLY A 375 13.19 -15.81 -1.62
CA GLY A 375 13.78 -17.04 -1.14
C GLY A 375 13.77 -18.16 -2.18
N ALA A 376 14.27 -19.33 -1.78
CA ALA A 376 14.23 -20.52 -2.61
C ALA A 376 12.79 -20.89 -3.00
N ASP A 377 12.57 -21.26 -4.27
CA ASP A 377 11.24 -21.50 -4.83
C ASP A 377 10.44 -22.55 -4.05
N GLN A 378 11.09 -23.66 -3.66
CA GLN A 378 10.46 -24.74 -2.90
C GLN A 378 10.00 -24.26 -1.51
N LEU A 379 10.81 -23.42 -0.85
CA LEU A 379 10.45 -22.85 0.44
C LEU A 379 9.27 -21.87 0.30
N CYS A 380 9.34 -20.97 -0.67
CA CYS A 380 8.26 -20.02 -0.94
C CYS A 380 6.95 -20.75 -1.30
N GLN A 381 7.04 -21.87 -2.04
CA GLN A 381 5.89 -22.71 -2.34
C GLN A 381 5.27 -23.29 -1.07
N ALA A 382 6.06 -23.88 -0.17
CA ALA A 382 5.57 -24.43 1.08
C ALA A 382 4.90 -23.35 1.96
N MET A 383 5.52 -22.17 2.07
CA MET A 383 4.94 -21.03 2.79
C MET A 383 3.59 -20.60 2.20
N ARG A 384 3.48 -20.50 0.86
CA ARG A 384 2.20 -20.21 0.18
C ARG A 384 1.14 -21.26 0.47
N GLU A 385 1.50 -22.55 0.48
CA GLU A 385 0.56 -23.65 0.75
C GLU A 385 0.02 -23.62 2.19
N ILE A 386 0.89 -23.39 3.17
CA ILE A 386 0.51 -23.26 4.58
C ILE A 386 -0.44 -22.07 4.77
N VAL A 387 -0.03 -20.89 4.31
CA VAL A 387 -0.82 -19.67 4.49
C VAL A 387 -2.14 -19.76 3.71
N ARG A 388 -2.15 -20.26 2.47
CA ARG A 388 -3.38 -20.48 1.69
C ARG A 388 -4.35 -21.38 2.43
N THR A 389 -3.86 -22.43 3.08
CA THR A 389 -4.70 -23.36 3.85
C THR A 389 -5.38 -22.65 5.01
N GLU A 390 -4.63 -21.86 5.79
CA GLU A 390 -5.19 -21.12 6.92
C GLU A 390 -6.17 -20.03 6.51
N LEU A 391 -5.88 -19.30 5.43
CA LEU A 391 -6.78 -18.32 4.85
C LEU A 391 -8.07 -18.99 4.35
N SER A 392 -7.97 -20.12 3.65
CA SER A 392 -9.14 -20.84 3.13
C SER A 392 -10.05 -21.33 4.25
N ARG A 393 -9.47 -21.80 5.37
CA ARG A 393 -10.22 -22.16 6.58
C ARG A 393 -10.88 -20.96 7.27
N ALA A 394 -10.45 -19.73 6.97
CA ALA A 394 -11.09 -18.50 7.43
C ALA A 394 -12.13 -17.96 6.42
N GLY A 395 -12.42 -18.71 5.35
CA GLY A 395 -13.31 -18.26 4.27
C GLY A 395 -12.65 -17.27 3.30
N VAL A 396 -11.35 -17.02 3.43
CA VAL A 396 -10.57 -16.15 2.53
C VAL A 396 -9.78 -17.03 1.56
N THR A 397 -10.25 -17.14 0.32
CA THR A 397 -9.54 -17.85 -0.75
C THR A 397 -8.87 -16.86 -1.69
N PRO A 398 -7.70 -17.20 -2.28
CA PRO A 398 -7.18 -16.52 -3.47
C PRO A 398 -8.28 -16.32 -4.49
N ASP A 399 -8.50 -15.08 -4.90
CA ASP A 399 -9.73 -14.70 -5.58
C ASP A 399 -9.46 -14.18 -7.02
N ARG A 400 -8.18 -14.12 -7.41
CA ARG A 400 -7.68 -13.82 -8.78
C ARG A 400 -6.56 -14.78 -9.20
N VAL A 401 -6.91 -15.97 -9.63
CA VAL A 401 -5.91 -16.99 -9.99
C VAL A 401 -5.48 -16.80 -11.43
N ILE A 402 -4.17 -16.67 -11.67
CA ILE A 402 -3.59 -16.52 -13.02
C ILE A 402 -2.81 -17.79 -13.37
N THR A 403 -3.22 -18.48 -14.43
CA THR A 403 -2.55 -19.70 -14.89
C THR A 403 -2.31 -19.71 -16.39
N THR A 404 -1.21 -20.31 -16.82
CA THR A 404 -0.99 -20.68 -18.23
C THR A 404 -1.93 -21.81 -18.67
N ALA A 405 -1.99 -22.10 -19.97
CA ALA A 405 -2.83 -23.17 -20.53
C ALA A 405 -2.49 -24.58 -19.99
N ASP A 406 -1.24 -24.81 -19.58
CA ASP A 406 -0.81 -26.04 -18.90
C ASP A 406 -1.06 -26.04 -17.38
N GLY A 407 -1.80 -25.05 -16.87
CA GLY A 407 -2.21 -24.95 -15.47
C GLY A 407 -1.12 -24.44 -14.51
N LYS A 408 0.01 -23.95 -15.01
CA LYS A 408 1.08 -23.40 -14.15
C LYS A 408 0.71 -22.00 -13.68
N PRO A 409 0.93 -21.66 -12.40
CA PRO A 409 0.69 -20.32 -11.89
C PRO A 409 1.63 -19.31 -12.55
N VAL A 410 1.11 -18.15 -12.92
CA VAL A 410 1.91 -17.02 -13.41
C VAL A 410 2.09 -16.02 -12.28
N GLN A 411 3.34 -15.73 -11.94
CA GLN A 411 3.69 -14.71 -10.97
C GLN A 411 3.51 -13.32 -11.59
N ALA A 412 2.39 -12.68 -11.25
CA ALA A 412 2.06 -11.29 -11.58
C ALA A 412 1.34 -10.65 -10.39
N GLU A 413 1.60 -9.37 -10.17
CA GLU A 413 0.96 -8.60 -9.12
C GLU A 413 -0.43 -8.14 -9.59
N THR A 414 -1.36 -7.98 -8.65
CA THR A 414 -2.75 -7.68 -8.97
C THR A 414 -3.40 -6.81 -7.89
N CYS A 415 -4.52 -6.17 -8.25
CA CYS A 415 -5.40 -5.48 -7.30
C CYS A 415 -6.86 -5.57 -7.75
N TRP A 416 -7.80 -5.59 -6.80
CA TRP A 416 -9.24 -5.73 -7.07
C TRP A 416 -10.00 -4.62 -6.38
N ARG A 417 -10.63 -3.78 -7.20
CA ARG A 417 -11.24 -2.53 -6.76
C ARG A 417 -12.71 -2.53 -7.12
N GLU A 418 -13.55 -2.03 -6.24
CA GLU A 418 -14.98 -1.87 -6.47
C GLU A 418 -15.29 -0.39 -6.73
N PHE A 419 -16.15 -0.11 -7.71
CA PHE A 419 -16.76 1.19 -7.95
C PHE A 419 -18.26 1.04 -8.19
N ALA A 420 -19.05 1.29 -7.14
CA ALA A 420 -20.51 1.30 -7.19
C ALA A 420 -21.10 0.09 -7.94
N GLY A 421 -20.79 -1.13 -7.47
CA GLY A 421 -21.28 -2.38 -8.04
C GLY A 421 -20.53 -2.91 -9.27
N ASN A 422 -19.65 -2.12 -9.89
CA ASN A 422 -18.71 -2.59 -10.90
C ASN A 422 -17.34 -2.87 -10.28
N TYR A 423 -16.55 -3.75 -10.90
CA TYR A 423 -15.23 -4.14 -10.39
C TYR A 423 -14.12 -3.88 -11.40
N LEU A 424 -12.92 -3.60 -10.90
CA LEU A 424 -11.70 -3.41 -11.67
C LEU A 424 -10.63 -4.38 -11.21
N LEU A 425 -9.99 -5.04 -12.17
CA LEU A 425 -8.79 -5.84 -11.96
C LEU A 425 -7.61 -5.13 -12.61
N GLY A 426 -6.62 -4.78 -11.80
CA GLY A 426 -5.29 -4.45 -12.27
C GLY A 426 -4.42 -5.70 -12.30
N VAL A 427 -3.62 -5.89 -13.35
CA VAL A 427 -2.60 -6.95 -13.44
C VAL A 427 -1.31 -6.32 -13.93
N TRP A 428 -0.17 -6.55 -13.28
CA TRP A 428 1.12 -6.08 -13.81
C TRP A 428 2.23 -7.05 -13.48
N LYS A 429 3.27 -7.04 -14.31
CA LYS A 429 4.48 -7.84 -14.07
C LYS A 429 5.68 -6.91 -14.12
N THR A 430 6.21 -6.59 -12.96
CA THR A 430 7.38 -5.70 -12.85
C THR A 430 8.62 -6.37 -13.45
N ASP A 431 9.25 -5.74 -14.45
CA ASP A 431 10.57 -6.12 -14.97
C ASP A 431 11.36 -4.89 -15.41
N ARG A 432 12.39 -4.54 -14.64
CA ARG A 432 13.23 -3.36 -14.88
C ARG A 432 14.26 -3.56 -15.98
N LYS A 433 14.51 -4.81 -16.42
CA LYS A 433 15.52 -5.14 -17.44
C LYS A 433 14.98 -4.94 -18.85
N VAL A 434 13.65 -4.86 -19.00
CA VAL A 434 12.98 -4.66 -20.29
C VAL A 434 13.22 -3.22 -20.78
N GLN A 435 14.07 -3.09 -21.80
CA GLN A 435 14.35 -1.80 -22.44
C GLN A 435 13.17 -1.32 -23.27
N THR A 436 12.57 -2.22 -24.05
CA THR A 436 11.41 -1.95 -24.91
C THR A 436 10.34 -2.99 -24.64
N LEU A 437 9.09 -2.57 -24.46
CA LEU A 437 7.98 -3.51 -24.33
C LEU A 437 7.72 -4.20 -25.66
N ASP A 438 7.71 -5.53 -25.64
CA ASP A 438 7.52 -6.35 -26.83
C ASP A 438 6.40 -7.38 -26.59
N PRO A 439 5.26 -7.25 -27.30
CA PRO A 439 4.16 -8.23 -27.22
C PRO A 439 4.57 -9.66 -27.57
N ALA A 440 5.66 -9.87 -28.31
CA ALA A 440 6.16 -11.22 -28.61
C ALA A 440 6.65 -11.97 -27.36
N ASN A 441 7.00 -11.24 -26.29
CA ASN A 441 7.40 -11.79 -25.00
C ASN A 441 6.23 -11.95 -24.02
N ALA A 442 4.99 -11.77 -24.47
CA ALA A 442 3.81 -11.92 -23.62
C ALA A 442 3.66 -13.36 -23.13
N ILE A 443 3.33 -13.49 -21.84
CA ILE A 443 2.90 -14.75 -21.23
C ILE A 443 1.39 -14.86 -21.43
N ALA A 444 0.98 -15.80 -22.28
CA ALA A 444 -0.43 -16.14 -22.44
C ALA A 444 -0.94 -16.85 -21.17
N ALA A 445 -1.99 -16.29 -20.57
CA ALA A 445 -2.56 -16.81 -19.34
C ALA A 445 -4.08 -16.60 -19.30
N THR A 446 -4.76 -17.34 -18.43
CA THR A 446 -6.16 -17.14 -18.10
C THR A 446 -6.22 -16.64 -16.66
N VAL A 447 -7.00 -15.59 -16.43
CA VAL A 447 -7.34 -15.09 -15.09
C VAL A 447 -8.72 -15.63 -14.71
N THR A 448 -8.82 -16.25 -13.54
CA THR A 448 -10.10 -16.62 -12.91
C THR A 448 -10.42 -15.60 -11.81
N LEU A 449 -11.59 -15.01 -11.87
CA LEU A 449 -12.08 -13.91 -11.05
C LEU A 449 -12.96 -14.39 -9.89
N PRO A 450 -13.20 -13.55 -8.86
CA PRO A 450 -13.99 -13.97 -7.70
C PRO A 450 -15.50 -13.94 -7.96
N LEU A 451 -15.90 -13.34 -9.07
CA LEU A 451 -17.29 -13.22 -9.49
C LEU A 451 -17.38 -13.16 -11.02
N ALA A 452 -18.50 -13.63 -11.55
CA ALA A 452 -18.82 -13.58 -12.97
C ALA A 452 -19.50 -12.25 -13.34
N GLY A 453 -19.27 -11.79 -14.57
CA GLY A 453 -19.95 -10.63 -15.14
C GLY A 453 -19.57 -10.40 -16.60
N HIS A 454 -19.84 -9.20 -17.11
CA HIS A 454 -19.43 -8.75 -18.43
C HIS A 454 -18.00 -8.19 -18.36
N LEU A 455 -17.08 -8.83 -19.06
CA LEU A 455 -15.64 -8.62 -18.95
C LEU A 455 -15.15 -7.67 -20.04
N TYR A 456 -14.32 -6.70 -19.67
CA TYR A 456 -13.75 -5.72 -20.60
C TYR A 456 -12.25 -5.55 -20.38
N ASP A 457 -11.50 -5.43 -21.48
CA ASP A 457 -10.17 -4.82 -21.50
C ASP A 457 -10.35 -3.31 -21.61
N VAL A 458 -10.17 -2.60 -20.50
CA VAL A 458 -10.46 -1.17 -20.39
C VAL A 458 -9.40 -0.34 -21.13
N ARG A 459 -8.16 -0.83 -21.21
CA ARG A 459 -7.09 -0.14 -21.92
C ARG A 459 -7.30 -0.21 -23.43
N ALA A 460 -7.72 -1.37 -23.92
CA ALA A 460 -8.01 -1.62 -25.33
C ALA A 460 -9.43 -1.19 -25.76
N GLY A 461 -10.33 -0.90 -24.82
CA GLY A 461 -11.72 -0.56 -25.10
C GLY A 461 -12.51 -1.73 -25.70
N ARG A 462 -12.21 -2.98 -25.29
CA ARG A 462 -12.72 -4.19 -25.92
C ARG A 462 -13.53 -5.06 -24.96
N TYR A 463 -14.71 -5.50 -25.40
CA TYR A 463 -15.50 -6.51 -24.69
C TYR A 463 -14.89 -7.91 -24.88
N LEU A 464 -14.75 -8.66 -23.78
CA LEU A 464 -14.09 -9.97 -23.74
C LEU A 464 -15.09 -11.13 -23.61
N GLY A 465 -16.34 -10.86 -23.27
CA GLY A 465 -17.38 -11.87 -23.07
C GLY A 465 -17.99 -11.83 -21.67
N GLN A 466 -18.83 -12.81 -21.38
CA GLN A 466 -19.49 -12.97 -20.08
C GLN A 466 -18.94 -14.19 -19.35
N GLY A 467 -18.62 -14.05 -18.07
CA GLY A 467 -18.13 -15.13 -17.23
C GLY A 467 -17.24 -14.62 -16.10
N ASP A 468 -16.52 -15.54 -15.47
CA ASP A 468 -15.53 -15.31 -14.42
C ASP A 468 -14.09 -15.55 -14.91
N ARG A 469 -13.89 -15.81 -16.20
CA ARG A 469 -12.59 -16.12 -16.79
C ARG A 469 -12.30 -15.25 -18.00
N MET A 470 -11.07 -14.77 -18.11
CA MET A 470 -10.59 -14.03 -19.27
C MET A 470 -9.17 -14.45 -19.66
N ASP A 471 -8.92 -14.54 -20.95
CA ASP A 471 -7.58 -14.72 -21.48
C ASP A 471 -6.84 -13.38 -21.59
N VAL A 472 -5.60 -13.37 -21.12
CA VAL A 472 -4.76 -12.19 -21.01
C VAL A 472 -3.37 -12.46 -21.59
N GLN A 473 -2.72 -11.38 -22.00
CA GLN A 473 -1.34 -11.38 -22.48
C GLN A 473 -0.51 -10.54 -21.51
N ILE A 474 0.23 -11.20 -20.62
CA ILE A 474 1.02 -10.53 -19.58
C ILE A 474 2.42 -10.26 -20.13
N ILE A 475 2.68 -9.02 -20.53
CA ILE A 475 3.99 -8.59 -21.01
C ILE A 475 4.89 -8.28 -19.80
N PRO A 476 6.10 -8.87 -19.67
CA PRO A 476 7.07 -8.44 -18.67
C PRO A 476 7.37 -6.94 -18.77
N GLY A 477 7.26 -6.23 -17.66
CA GLY A 477 7.34 -4.76 -17.59
C GLY A 477 6.04 -4.03 -17.92
N GLY A 478 4.99 -4.74 -18.35
CA GLY A 478 3.69 -4.18 -18.72
C GLY A 478 2.62 -4.33 -17.63
N ALA A 479 1.47 -3.72 -17.89
CA ALA A 479 0.28 -3.80 -17.05
C ALA A 479 -1.01 -4.01 -17.88
N GLY A 480 -2.07 -4.49 -17.25
CA GLY A 480 -3.42 -4.62 -17.80
C GLY A 480 -4.42 -4.02 -16.81
N LEU A 481 -5.53 -3.50 -17.35
CA LEU A 481 -6.66 -3.00 -16.56
C LEU A 481 -7.94 -3.55 -17.18
N TYR A 482 -8.65 -4.33 -16.39
CA TYR A 482 -9.86 -5.02 -16.80
C TYR A 482 -11.03 -4.59 -15.91
N ALA A 483 -12.25 -4.71 -16.42
CA ALA A 483 -13.46 -4.42 -15.67
C ALA A 483 -14.45 -5.59 -15.73
N VAL A 484 -15.22 -5.75 -14.66
CA VAL A 484 -16.34 -6.67 -14.55
C VAL A 484 -17.60 -5.87 -14.23
N LEU A 485 -18.54 -5.89 -15.17
CA LEU A 485 -19.80 -5.15 -15.10
C LEU A 485 -20.96 -6.12 -14.92
N ALA A 486 -22.00 -5.69 -14.19
CA ALA A 486 -23.23 -6.48 -14.06
C ALA A 486 -24.02 -6.59 -15.39
N HIS A 487 -23.96 -5.54 -16.21
CA HIS A 487 -24.63 -5.46 -17.51
C HIS A 487 -23.66 -4.91 -18.57
N PRO A 488 -23.76 -5.32 -19.84
CA PRO A 488 -22.92 -4.78 -20.89
C PRO A 488 -23.35 -3.35 -21.24
N VAL A 489 -22.39 -2.52 -21.64
CA VAL A 489 -22.67 -1.19 -22.20
C VAL A 489 -23.24 -1.35 -23.61
N GLU A 490 -24.47 -0.90 -23.84
CA GLU A 490 -25.15 -0.96 -25.14
C GLU A 490 -24.91 0.31 -25.96
N SER A 491 -25.02 1.47 -25.31
CA SER A 491 -24.72 2.77 -25.91
C SER A 491 -24.45 3.84 -24.84
N VAL A 492 -23.98 5.00 -25.26
CA VAL A 492 -23.86 6.19 -24.41
C VAL A 492 -24.75 7.28 -25.00
N GLN A 493 -25.67 7.80 -24.20
CA GLN A 493 -26.49 8.95 -24.55
C GLN A 493 -25.79 10.24 -24.12
N ILE A 494 -25.90 11.27 -24.96
CA ILE A 494 -25.36 12.60 -24.71
C ILE A 494 -26.47 13.61 -24.99
N GLU A 495 -26.74 14.49 -24.02
CA GLU A 495 -27.68 15.59 -24.15
C GLU A 495 -26.95 16.92 -23.99
N HIS A 496 -27.08 17.82 -24.97
CA HIS A 496 -26.45 19.14 -24.94
C HIS A 496 -27.25 20.15 -25.77
N ALA A 497 -26.98 21.44 -25.57
CA ALA A 497 -27.55 22.49 -26.42
C ALA A 497 -26.98 22.40 -27.86
N PRO A 498 -27.79 22.64 -28.91
CA PRO A 498 -27.34 22.50 -30.30
C PRO A 498 -26.38 23.61 -30.76
N ALA A 499 -26.32 24.73 -30.03
CA ALA A 499 -25.44 25.85 -30.28
C ALA A 499 -25.07 26.53 -28.96
N ILE A 500 -23.89 27.15 -28.92
CA ILE A 500 -23.39 27.91 -27.78
C ILE A 500 -22.55 29.10 -28.25
N ALA A 501 -22.60 30.22 -27.53
CA ALA A 501 -21.75 31.36 -27.85
C ALA A 501 -20.32 31.16 -27.31
N ARG A 502 -19.34 31.74 -28.01
CA ARG A 502 -17.95 31.82 -27.53
C ARG A 502 -17.88 32.47 -26.15
N GLY A 503 -17.01 31.96 -25.28
CA GLY A 503 -16.88 32.45 -23.91
C GLY A 503 -17.96 31.95 -22.94
N GLU A 504 -18.98 31.22 -23.39
CA GLU A 504 -19.97 30.59 -22.52
C GLU A 504 -19.56 29.17 -22.12
N THR A 505 -20.30 28.58 -21.18
CA THR A 505 -20.07 27.22 -20.68
C THR A 505 -21.03 26.24 -21.35
N LEU A 506 -20.48 25.25 -22.06
CA LEU A 506 -21.26 24.14 -22.58
C LEU A 506 -21.59 23.17 -21.44
N SER A 507 -22.85 23.17 -21.02
CA SER A 507 -23.39 22.14 -20.13
C SER A 507 -23.96 20.98 -20.93
N PHE A 508 -23.70 19.75 -20.49
CA PHE A 508 -24.19 18.54 -21.13
C PHE A 508 -24.43 17.42 -20.11
N LYS A 509 -25.24 16.43 -20.48
CA LYS A 509 -25.49 15.22 -19.69
C LYS A 509 -25.02 14.00 -20.46
N VAL A 510 -24.50 13.01 -19.74
CA VAL A 510 -24.07 11.73 -20.30
C VAL A 510 -24.67 10.59 -19.49
N ALA A 511 -25.11 9.53 -20.16
CA ALA A 511 -25.67 8.35 -19.51
C ALA A 511 -25.36 7.06 -20.28
N VAL A 512 -24.92 6.03 -19.56
CA VAL A 512 -24.79 4.66 -20.08
C VAL A 512 -26.19 4.07 -20.25
N GLN A 513 -26.43 3.48 -21.41
CA GLN A 513 -27.59 2.61 -21.64
C GLN A 513 -27.14 1.16 -21.54
N ALA A 514 -27.88 0.38 -20.76
CA ALA A 514 -27.66 -1.04 -20.54
C ALA A 514 -29.00 -1.73 -20.21
N GLY A 515 -29.10 -3.04 -20.39
CA GLY A 515 -30.29 -3.83 -20.05
C GLY A 515 -30.68 -3.88 -18.56
N GLY A 516 -30.00 -3.13 -17.70
CA GLY A 516 -30.31 -2.99 -16.27
C GLY A 516 -29.66 -1.73 -15.68
N ALA A 517 -29.78 -1.53 -14.37
CA ALA A 517 -29.22 -0.36 -13.70
C ALA A 517 -27.68 -0.35 -13.83
N PRO A 518 -27.07 0.67 -14.46
CA PRO A 518 -25.63 0.71 -14.63
C PRO A 518 -24.91 1.02 -13.30
N GLY A 519 -23.83 0.29 -13.04
CA GLY A 519 -22.93 0.58 -11.92
C GLY A 519 -22.02 1.79 -12.18
N GLY A 520 -20.92 1.89 -11.41
CA GLY A 520 -19.96 2.98 -11.53
C GLY A 520 -19.22 3.03 -12.87
N HIS A 521 -19.28 4.19 -13.53
CA HIS A 521 -18.59 4.49 -14.79
C HIS A 521 -17.81 5.81 -14.70
N VAL A 522 -16.87 5.98 -15.63
CA VAL A 522 -16.21 7.27 -15.90
C VAL A 522 -16.35 7.59 -17.38
N PHE A 523 -16.79 8.80 -17.67
CA PHE A 523 -16.88 9.33 -19.03
C PHE A 523 -15.68 10.23 -19.33
N HIS A 524 -15.05 10.05 -20.49
CA HIS A 524 -14.00 10.94 -20.98
C HIS A 524 -14.55 11.82 -22.10
N CYS A 525 -15.12 12.97 -21.73
CA CYS A 525 -15.78 13.84 -22.67
C CYS A 525 -14.77 14.80 -23.29
N ARG A 526 -14.71 14.87 -24.63
CA ARG A 526 -13.84 15.76 -25.40
C ARG A 526 -14.65 16.61 -26.35
N LEU A 527 -14.45 17.92 -26.28
CA LEU A 527 -15.00 18.88 -27.23
C LEU A 527 -13.88 19.35 -28.15
N SER A 528 -13.95 18.96 -29.42
CA SER A 528 -12.94 19.24 -30.44
C SER A 528 -13.47 20.25 -31.44
N GLY A 529 -12.76 21.36 -31.61
CA GLY A 529 -13.02 22.39 -32.62
C GLY A 529 -11.88 22.50 -33.63
N PRO A 530 -11.94 23.49 -34.55
CA PRO A 530 -10.94 23.65 -35.60
C PRO A 530 -9.50 23.86 -35.09
N GLU A 531 -9.34 24.56 -33.96
CA GLU A 531 -8.02 24.98 -33.44
C GLU A 531 -7.77 24.59 -31.97
N ARG A 532 -8.81 24.14 -31.26
CA ARG A 532 -8.77 23.90 -29.81
C ARG A 532 -9.51 22.63 -29.44
N HIS A 533 -9.10 22.04 -28.34
CA HIS A 533 -9.79 20.92 -27.73
C HIS A 533 -9.91 21.14 -26.23
N TYR A 534 -11.06 20.76 -25.68
CA TYR A 534 -11.35 20.72 -24.27
C TYR A 534 -11.62 19.29 -23.86
N ALA A 535 -11.30 18.91 -22.62
CA ALA A 535 -11.64 17.59 -22.12
C ALA A 535 -11.95 17.62 -20.62
N VAL A 536 -12.87 16.77 -20.20
CA VAL A 536 -13.23 16.56 -18.80
C VAL A 536 -13.51 15.08 -18.54
N ASN A 537 -13.11 14.60 -17.37
CA ASN A 537 -13.44 13.25 -16.91
C ASN A 537 -14.54 13.33 -15.85
N LEU A 538 -15.68 12.72 -16.11
CA LEU A 538 -16.85 12.74 -15.22
C LEU A 538 -16.97 11.41 -14.48
N SER A 539 -17.19 11.46 -13.16
CA SER A 539 -17.49 10.25 -12.37
C SER A 539 -18.99 10.05 -12.34
N ALA A 540 -19.43 8.83 -12.66
CA ALA A 540 -20.83 8.45 -12.81
C ALA A 540 -21.12 7.18 -12.01
N PRO A 541 -21.26 7.25 -10.66
CA PRO A 541 -21.49 6.07 -9.82
C PRO A 541 -22.80 5.32 -10.15
N ALA A 542 -23.75 5.98 -10.80
CA ALA A 542 -25.01 5.40 -11.27
C ALA A 542 -25.12 5.41 -12.80
N GLY A 543 -23.98 5.33 -13.51
CA GLY A 543 -23.92 5.34 -14.98
C GLY A 543 -24.35 6.64 -15.66
N GLN A 544 -24.63 7.71 -14.93
CA GLN A 544 -24.95 9.04 -15.48
C GLN A 544 -24.16 10.15 -14.79
N ALA A 545 -23.87 11.23 -15.52
CA ALA A 545 -23.21 12.42 -14.99
C ALA A 545 -23.58 13.68 -15.79
N GLU A 546 -23.42 14.84 -15.14
CA GLU A 546 -23.50 16.15 -15.78
C GLU A 546 -22.09 16.73 -15.91
N GLY A 547 -21.81 17.33 -17.07
CA GLY A 547 -20.52 17.90 -17.42
C GLY A 547 -20.63 19.35 -17.86
N ALA A 548 -19.52 20.08 -17.73
CA ALA A 548 -19.40 21.46 -18.15
C ALA A 548 -18.02 21.71 -18.76
N LEU A 549 -17.97 22.42 -19.89
CA LEU A 549 -16.74 22.86 -20.54
C LEU A 549 -16.83 24.37 -20.84
N GLN A 550 -15.88 25.14 -20.30
CA GLN A 550 -15.81 26.58 -20.50
C GLN A 550 -15.11 26.89 -21.83
N LEU A 551 -15.84 27.46 -22.80
CA LEU A 551 -15.26 27.93 -24.06
C LEU A 551 -14.51 29.24 -23.86
N ALA A 552 -13.48 29.47 -24.67
CA ALA A 552 -12.74 30.73 -24.67
C ALA A 552 -13.47 31.79 -25.51
N LEU A 553 -13.29 33.07 -25.16
CA LEU A 553 -13.87 34.19 -25.92
C LEU A 553 -13.33 34.29 -27.36
N ASN A 554 -12.17 33.70 -27.63
CA ASN A 554 -11.51 33.69 -28.94
C ASN A 554 -11.57 32.34 -29.65
N ASP A 555 -12.48 31.45 -29.25
CA ASP A 555 -12.74 30.21 -29.98
C ASP A 555 -13.28 30.49 -31.38
N ALA A 556 -12.81 29.71 -32.37
CA ALA A 556 -13.25 29.84 -33.75
C ALA A 556 -14.73 29.41 -33.89
N PRO A 557 -15.58 30.22 -34.56
CA PRO A 557 -16.94 29.81 -34.87
C PRO A 557 -16.94 28.65 -35.86
N GLY A 558 -17.92 27.75 -35.76
CA GLY A 558 -18.06 26.63 -36.68
C GLY A 558 -18.68 25.41 -36.02
N THR A 559 -18.53 24.25 -36.66
CA THR A 559 -18.95 22.96 -36.11
C THR A 559 -17.91 22.45 -35.12
N TRP A 560 -18.38 22.07 -33.94
CA TRP A 560 -17.58 21.42 -32.90
C TRP A 560 -18.12 20.01 -32.65
N LEU A 561 -17.25 19.07 -32.33
CA LEU A 561 -17.60 17.68 -32.05
C LEU A 561 -17.42 17.39 -30.56
N LEU A 562 -18.49 16.96 -29.89
CA LEU A 562 -18.45 16.42 -28.54
C LEU A 562 -18.42 14.88 -28.62
N GLU A 563 -17.30 14.28 -28.18
CA GLU A 563 -17.07 12.84 -28.10
C GLU A 563 -17.04 12.40 -26.64
N VAL A 564 -17.44 11.15 -26.35
CA VAL A 564 -17.49 10.59 -24.97
C VAL A 564 -16.87 9.20 -24.92
#